data_AF-A0A1G5C464-F1
#
_entry.id   AF-A0A1G5C464-F1
#
_cell.length_a   1.000
_cell.length_b   1.000
_cell.length_c   1.000
_cell.angle_alpha   90.00
_cell.angle_beta   90.00
_cell.angle_gamma   90.00
#
_symmetry.space_group_name_H-M   'P 1'
#
loop_
_entity.id
_entity.type
_entity.pdbx_description
1 polymer ?
#
loop_
_entity_poly.entity_id
_entity_poly.type
_entity_poly.pdbx_seq_one_letter_code
_entity_poly.pdbx_strand_id
1 'polypeptide(L)'
;MNHDNNSIPPPRKLITRVVKAGTVFTEAISLVVKEEKITMQQFNVLRILRGRKGKPASLQDVSKDMLHSNSNTTRVVDKLVAKELAERIQCKNDRRQIEITITDSGLKLLARLDEKVDHRERELVEALSEKEIKLLIETLSKLS
;
A
#
# COMPACT_ATOMS: atom_id res chain seq x y z
N MET A 1 28.45 -12.60 -28.26
CA MET A 1 29.11 -11.35 -27.82
C MET A 1 28.72 -11.11 -26.38
N ASN A 2 29.64 -11.41 -25.48
CA ASN A 2 29.48 -11.31 -24.04
C ASN A 2 29.62 -9.84 -23.63
N HIS A 3 28.52 -9.18 -23.29
CA HIS A 3 28.62 -7.91 -22.59
C HIS A 3 28.85 -8.19 -21.11
N ASP A 4 30.03 -7.78 -20.64
CA ASP A 4 30.50 -7.87 -19.27
C ASP A 4 29.44 -7.42 -18.25
N ASN A 5 28.82 -8.40 -17.58
CA ASN A 5 27.90 -8.17 -16.47
C ASN A 5 28.63 -7.73 -15.17
N ASN A 6 29.90 -7.30 -15.29
CA ASN A 6 30.81 -7.04 -14.18
C ASN A 6 31.07 -5.53 -13.91
N SER A 7 30.38 -4.61 -14.59
CA SER A 7 30.65 -3.15 -14.45
C SER A 7 29.70 -2.38 -13.51
N ILE A 8 28.63 -3.00 -12.99
CA ILE A 8 27.67 -2.28 -12.14
C ILE A 8 28.11 -2.35 -10.65
N PRO A 9 28.34 -1.21 -9.97
CA PRO A 9 28.71 -1.19 -8.55
C PRO A 9 27.65 -1.87 -7.66
N PRO A 10 28.04 -2.55 -6.58
CA PRO A 10 27.10 -3.23 -5.68
C PRO A 10 25.93 -2.37 -5.19
N PRO A 11 26.09 -1.08 -4.79
CA PRO A 11 24.95 -0.23 -4.41
C PRO A 11 23.93 -0.04 -5.53
N ARG A 12 24.40 0.13 -6.77
CA ARG A 12 23.51 0.27 -7.94
C ARG A 12 22.77 -1.02 -8.26
N LYS A 13 23.44 -2.18 -8.12
CA LYS A 13 22.80 -3.50 -8.23
C LYS A 13 21.69 -3.66 -7.19
N LEU A 14 21.95 -3.31 -5.93
CA LEU A 14 20.97 -3.38 -4.84
C LEU A 14 19.75 -2.51 -5.14
N ILE A 15 19.95 -1.22 -5.42
CA ILE A 15 18.85 -0.28 -5.72
C ILE A 15 17.99 -0.79 -6.88
N THR A 16 18.63 -1.24 -7.97
CA THR A 16 17.91 -1.76 -9.14
C THR A 16 17.08 -3.01 -8.80
N ARG A 17 17.62 -3.92 -7.99
CA ARG A 17 16.92 -5.15 -7.58
C ARG A 17 15.74 -4.83 -6.67
N VAL A 18 15.90 -3.94 -5.70
CA VAL A 18 14.83 -3.51 -4.79
C VAL A 18 13.71 -2.83 -5.56
N VAL A 19 14.02 -1.90 -6.46
CA VAL A 19 13.01 -1.23 -7.29
C VAL A 19 12.26 -2.23 -8.16
N LYS A 20 12.97 -3.13 -8.86
CA LYS A 20 12.33 -4.16 -9.69
C LYS A 20 11.42 -5.08 -8.88
N ALA A 21 11.88 -5.54 -7.72
CA ALA A 21 11.06 -6.37 -6.83
C ALA A 21 9.81 -5.61 -6.36
N GLY A 22 9.97 -4.35 -5.94
CA GLY A 22 8.85 -3.50 -5.53
C GLY A 22 7.81 -3.28 -6.63
N THR A 23 8.24 -3.09 -7.89
CA THR A 23 7.34 -3.01 -9.05
C THR A 23 6.56 -4.32 -9.22
N VAL A 24 7.23 -5.47 -9.22
CA VAL A 24 6.60 -6.79 -9.36
C VAL A 24 5.57 -7.03 -8.25
N PHE A 25 5.91 -6.71 -7.00
CA PHE A 25 4.99 -6.84 -5.87
C PHE A 25 3.77 -5.94 -6.04
N THR A 26 3.99 -4.67 -6.41
CA THR A 26 2.90 -3.71 -6.63
C THR A 26 1.96 -4.16 -7.76
N GLU A 27 2.51 -4.63 -8.87
CA GLU A 27 1.73 -5.12 -10.02
C GLU A 27 0.93 -6.38 -9.66
N ALA A 28 1.54 -7.34 -8.97
CA ALA A 28 0.88 -8.56 -8.56
C ALA A 28 -0.30 -8.29 -7.62
N ILE A 29 -0.15 -7.42 -6.61
CA ILE A 29 -1.27 -7.05 -5.73
C ILE A 29 -2.29 -6.18 -6.45
N SER A 30 -1.86 -5.30 -7.36
CA SER A 30 -2.75 -4.49 -8.19
C SER A 30 -3.73 -5.35 -9.00
N LEU A 31 -3.27 -6.49 -9.53
CA LEU A 31 -4.13 -7.43 -10.25
C LEU A 31 -5.23 -8.01 -9.35
N VAL A 32 -4.89 -8.39 -8.11
CA VAL A 32 -5.85 -8.94 -7.13
C VAL A 32 -6.90 -7.89 -6.76
N VAL A 33 -6.48 -6.68 -6.38
CA VAL A 33 -7.41 -5.65 -5.90
C VAL A 33 -8.30 -5.08 -7.02
N LYS A 34 -7.87 -5.21 -8.28
CA LYS A 34 -8.64 -4.81 -9.45
C LYS A 34 -9.90 -5.66 -9.62
N GLU A 35 -9.92 -6.91 -9.15
CA GLU A 35 -11.13 -7.76 -9.14
C GLU A 35 -12.26 -7.13 -8.33
N GLU A 36 -11.92 -6.43 -7.25
CA GLU A 36 -12.86 -5.67 -6.41
C GLU A 36 -13.09 -4.23 -6.93
N LYS A 37 -12.67 -3.95 -8.17
CA LYS A 37 -12.87 -2.66 -8.87
C LYS A 37 -12.25 -1.46 -8.13
N ILE A 38 -11.17 -1.68 -7.39
CA ILE A 38 -10.37 -0.61 -6.77
C ILE A 38 -8.94 -0.62 -7.29
N THR A 39 -8.26 0.52 -7.18
CA THR A 39 -6.82 0.63 -7.53
C THR A 39 -5.93 0.30 -6.33
N MET A 40 -4.66 0.02 -6.57
CA MET A 40 -3.68 -0.17 -5.49
C MET A 40 -3.58 1.03 -4.54
N GLN A 41 -3.72 2.26 -5.05
CA GLN A 41 -3.74 3.47 -4.21
C GLN A 41 -5.00 3.54 -3.34
N GLN A 42 -6.16 3.18 -3.88
CA GLN A 42 -7.41 3.11 -3.12
C GLN A 42 -7.35 2.03 -2.04
N PHE A 43 -6.81 0.86 -2.37
CA PHE A 43 -6.55 -0.21 -1.41
C PHE A 43 -5.62 0.25 -0.28
N ASN A 44 -4.54 0.96 -0.61
CA ASN A 44 -3.62 1.50 0.39
C ASN A 44 -4.32 2.48 1.35
N VAL A 45 -5.12 3.43 0.83
CA VAL A 45 -5.91 4.34 1.68
C VAL A 45 -6.84 3.58 2.62
N LEU A 46 -7.56 2.56 2.11
CA LEU A 46 -8.42 1.73 2.96
C LEU A 46 -7.63 0.99 4.05
N ARG A 47 -6.45 0.45 3.72
CA ARG A 47 -5.57 -0.21 4.71
C ARG A 47 -5.07 0.76 5.79
N ILE A 48 -4.69 1.99 5.41
CA ILE A 48 -4.29 3.05 6.35
C ILE A 48 -5.45 3.36 7.30
N LEU A 49 -6.65 3.61 6.76
CA LEU A 49 -7.84 3.91 7.57
C LEU A 49 -8.23 2.74 8.49
N ARG A 50 -8.18 1.49 7.99
CA ARG A 50 -8.39 0.27 8.81
C ARG A 50 -7.40 0.19 9.96
N GLY A 51 -6.12 0.49 9.72
CA GLY A 51 -5.06 0.46 10.73
C GLY A 51 -5.27 1.46 11.88
N ARG A 52 -6.05 2.52 11.66
CA ARG A 52 -6.39 3.52 12.68
C ARG A 52 -7.49 3.08 13.65
N LYS A 53 -8.09 1.90 13.45
CA LYS A 53 -9.07 1.27 14.36
C LYS A 53 -10.22 2.21 14.75
N GLY A 54 -10.84 2.84 13.74
CA GLY A 54 -11.96 3.76 13.91
C GLY A 54 -11.58 5.19 14.31
N LYS A 55 -10.29 5.50 14.51
CA LYS A 55 -9.84 6.89 14.65
C LYS A 55 -9.84 7.58 13.29
N PRO A 56 -10.53 8.72 13.13
CA PRO A 56 -10.53 9.46 11.88
C PRO A 56 -9.12 9.92 11.48
N ALA A 57 -8.94 10.18 10.18
CA ALA A 57 -7.71 10.67 9.60
C ALA A 57 -7.96 11.96 8.83
N SER A 58 -7.10 12.96 9.00
CA SER A 58 -7.08 14.08 8.05
C SER A 58 -6.53 13.62 6.69
N LEU A 59 -6.77 14.39 5.63
CA LEU A 59 -6.12 14.15 4.33
C LEU A 59 -4.59 14.17 4.44
N GLN A 60 -4.04 14.96 5.36
CA GLN A 60 -2.60 15.04 5.60
C GLN A 60 -2.07 13.74 6.22
N ASP A 61 -2.79 13.18 7.21
CA ASP A 61 -2.44 11.88 7.79
C ASP A 61 -2.43 10.78 6.73
N VAL A 62 -3.49 10.69 5.93
CA VAL A 62 -3.57 9.71 4.84
C VAL A 62 -2.44 9.90 3.83
N SER A 63 -2.13 11.15 3.48
CA SER A 63 -1.07 11.45 2.51
C SER A 63 0.32 11.08 3.03
N LYS A 64 0.56 11.23 4.34
CA LYS A 64 1.84 10.89 4.98
C LYS A 64 2.08 9.38 5.00
N ASP A 65 1.04 8.60 5.23
CA ASP A 65 1.13 7.14 5.36
C ASP A 65 1.02 6.41 3.99
N MET A 66 0.81 7.15 2.90
CA MET A 66 0.75 6.58 1.56
C MET A 66 2.11 6.02 1.11
N LEU A 67 2.13 4.79 0.57
CA LEU A 67 3.33 4.17 -0.03
C LEU A 67 3.94 5.02 -1.15
N HIS A 68 3.09 5.74 -1.89
CA HIS A 68 3.50 6.72 -2.89
C HIS A 68 2.71 8.01 -2.68
N SER A 69 3.21 8.90 -1.84
CA SER A 69 2.62 10.21 -1.65
C SER A 69 2.74 11.04 -2.94
N ASN A 70 1.61 11.43 -3.51
CA ASN A 70 1.55 12.38 -4.63
C ASN A 70 0.35 13.31 -4.43
N SER A 71 0.27 14.38 -5.23
CA SER A 71 -0.79 15.41 -5.15
C SER A 71 -2.22 14.91 -5.40
N ASN A 72 -2.42 13.60 -5.59
CA ASN A 72 -3.69 12.98 -5.93
C ASN A 72 -4.44 12.36 -4.75
N THR A 73 -3.95 12.41 -3.50
CA THR A 73 -4.62 11.77 -2.34
C THR A 73 -6.08 12.19 -2.21
N THR A 74 -6.40 13.47 -2.38
CA THR A 74 -7.78 13.98 -2.35
C THR A 74 -8.67 13.26 -3.35
N ARG A 75 -8.19 13.11 -4.60
CA ARG A 75 -8.94 12.43 -5.67
C ARG A 75 -9.09 10.93 -5.43
N VAL A 76 -8.11 10.29 -4.79
CA VAL A 76 -8.20 8.88 -4.38
C VAL A 76 -9.30 8.71 -3.34
N VAL A 77 -9.32 9.58 -2.32
CA VAL A 77 -10.35 9.59 -1.28
C VAL A 77 -11.73 9.90 -1.86
N ASP A 78 -11.85 10.89 -2.75
CA ASP A 78 -13.13 11.22 -3.43
C ASP A 78 -13.74 10.01 -4.11
N LYS A 79 -12.92 9.23 -4.83
CA LYS A 79 -13.39 8.01 -5.50
C LYS A 79 -13.79 6.90 -4.52
N LEU A 80 -13.16 6.82 -3.35
CA LEU A 80 -13.57 5.87 -2.31
C LEU A 80 -14.89 6.29 -1.66
N VAL A 81 -15.09 7.59 -1.43
CA VAL A 81 -16.35 8.15 -0.92
C VAL A 81 -17.48 7.94 -1.92
N ALA A 82 -17.24 8.17 -3.19
CA ALA A 82 -18.22 7.90 -4.26
C ALA A 82 -18.57 6.40 -4.40
N LYS A 83 -17.70 5.50 -3.91
CA LYS A 83 -17.94 4.06 -3.83
C LYS A 83 -18.49 3.62 -2.46
N GLU A 84 -18.75 4.57 -1.56
CA GLU A 84 -19.20 4.35 -0.18
C GLU A 84 -18.22 3.52 0.67
N LEU A 85 -16.96 3.38 0.26
CA LEU A 85 -15.93 2.59 0.98
C LEU A 85 -15.19 3.41 2.05
N ALA A 86 -15.32 4.73 1.98
CA ALA A 86 -14.85 5.68 2.97
C ALA A 86 -15.89 6.79 3.08
N GLU A 87 -15.87 7.55 4.16
CA GLU A 87 -16.76 8.69 4.34
C GLU A 87 -16.01 9.87 4.95
N ARG A 88 -16.56 11.06 4.72
CA ARG A 88 -16.08 12.31 5.29
C ARG A 88 -16.94 12.67 6.48
N ILE A 89 -16.29 12.93 7.61
CA ILE A 89 -16.95 13.39 8.82
C ILE A 89 -16.43 14.79 9.18
N GLN A 90 -17.27 15.61 9.78
CA GLN A 90 -16.81 16.85 10.40
C GLN A 90 -16.02 16.53 11.65
N CYS A 91 -14.85 17.15 11.79
CA CYS A 91 -14.08 17.05 13.02
C CYS A 91 -14.90 17.66 14.17
N LYS A 92 -14.97 16.94 15.29
CA LYS A 92 -15.73 17.39 16.48
C LYS A 92 -15.18 18.68 17.08
N ASN A 93 -13.88 18.93 16.93
CA ASN A 93 -13.16 20.05 17.55
C ASN A 93 -13.01 21.26 16.62
N ASP A 94 -13.00 21.06 15.30
CA ASP A 94 -13.03 22.15 14.31
C ASP A 94 -13.93 21.75 13.13
N ARG A 95 -15.14 22.31 13.05
CA ARG A 95 -16.11 21.99 11.99
C ARG A 95 -15.63 22.39 10.58
N ARG A 96 -14.55 23.19 10.47
CA ARG A 96 -13.90 23.53 9.21
C ARG A 96 -12.97 22.42 8.71
N GLN A 97 -12.59 21.50 9.59
CA GLN A 97 -11.72 20.38 9.27
C GLN A 97 -12.54 19.14 8.90
N ILE A 98 -12.22 18.58 7.73
CA ILE A 98 -12.80 17.33 7.23
C ILE A 98 -11.86 16.20 7.60
N GLU A 99 -12.42 15.18 8.25
CA GLU A 99 -11.74 13.92 8.54
C GLU A 99 -12.35 12.80 7.71
N ILE A 100 -11.59 11.72 7.55
CA ILE A 100 -11.92 10.56 6.74
C ILE A 100 -11.94 9.34 7.65
N THR A 101 -12.97 8.51 7.51
CA THR A 101 -13.02 7.19 8.12
C THR A 101 -13.38 6.13 7.07
N ILE A 102 -12.99 4.90 7.35
CA ILE A 102 -13.44 3.73 6.56
C ILE A 102 -14.86 3.36 6.99
N THR A 103 -15.69 2.99 6.04
CA THR A 103 -17.07 2.52 6.29
C THR A 103 -17.07 1.01 6.53
N ASP A 104 -18.21 0.48 6.99
CA ASP A 104 -18.41 -0.96 7.12
C ASP A 104 -18.30 -1.71 5.79
N SER A 105 -18.73 -1.11 4.68
CA SER A 105 -18.58 -1.68 3.35
C SER A 105 -17.11 -1.71 2.92
N GLY A 106 -16.34 -0.66 3.25
CA GLY A 106 -14.89 -0.62 3.10
C GLY A 106 -14.18 -1.73 3.86
N LEU A 107 -14.54 -1.93 5.13
CA LEU A 107 -14.01 -3.02 5.96
C LEU A 107 -14.35 -4.41 5.40
N LYS A 108 -15.61 -4.61 4.97
CA LYS A 108 -16.04 -5.87 4.33
C LYS A 108 -15.30 -6.13 3.02
N LEU A 109 -15.03 -5.10 2.22
CA LEU A 109 -14.25 -5.23 1.00
C LEU A 109 -12.81 -5.66 1.31
N LEU A 110 -12.17 -5.05 2.31
CA LEU A 110 -10.83 -5.45 2.72
C LEU A 110 -10.81 -6.90 3.24
N ALA A 111 -11.81 -7.31 4.02
CA ALA A 111 -11.89 -8.69 4.52
C ALA A 111 -11.97 -9.73 3.40
N ARG A 112 -12.66 -9.43 2.29
CA ARG A 112 -12.67 -10.31 1.09
C ARG A 112 -11.33 -10.35 0.36
N LEU A 113 -10.57 -9.25 0.43
CA LEU A 113 -9.26 -9.16 -0.21
C LEU A 113 -8.16 -9.83 0.63
N ASP A 114 -8.28 -9.85 1.96
CA ASP A 114 -7.22 -10.32 2.86
C ASP A 114 -6.72 -11.71 2.46
N GLU A 115 -7.60 -12.70 2.26
CA GLU A 115 -7.18 -14.06 1.88
C GLU A 115 -6.46 -14.10 0.51
N LYS A 116 -6.98 -13.39 -0.49
CA LYS A 116 -6.40 -13.36 -1.85
C LYS A 116 -5.05 -12.66 -1.88
N VAL A 117 -4.96 -11.54 -1.15
CA VAL A 117 -3.72 -10.76 -1.02
C VAL A 117 -2.69 -11.57 -0.26
N ASP A 118 -3.04 -12.15 0.88
CA ASP A 118 -2.14 -12.99 1.68
C ASP A 118 -1.62 -14.19 0.89
N HIS A 119 -2.48 -14.84 0.11
CA HIS A 119 -2.08 -15.93 -0.77
C HIS A 119 -1.07 -15.45 -1.82
N ARG A 120 -1.37 -14.33 -2.50
CA ARG A 120 -0.49 -13.77 -3.52
C ARG A 120 0.85 -13.30 -2.95
N GLU A 121 0.84 -12.70 -1.76
CA GLU A 121 2.05 -12.30 -1.05
C GLU A 121 2.93 -13.51 -0.70
N ARG A 122 2.34 -14.63 -0.27
CA ARG A 122 3.08 -15.88 -0.03
C ARG A 122 3.73 -16.43 -1.30
N GLU A 123 3.02 -16.45 -2.43
CA GLU A 123 3.58 -16.89 -3.72
C GLU A 123 4.76 -16.02 -4.17
N LEU A 124 4.66 -14.69 -4.00
CA LEU A 124 5.70 -13.75 -4.43
C LEU A 124 7.04 -13.94 -3.72
N VAL A 125 7.03 -14.52 -2.52
CA VAL A 125 8.22 -14.73 -1.69
C VAL A 125 8.48 -16.20 -1.41
N GLU A 126 7.83 -17.13 -2.12
CA GLU A 126 7.88 -18.57 -1.84
C GLU A 126 9.30 -19.16 -1.90
N ALA A 127 10.17 -18.56 -2.71
CA ALA A 127 11.57 -18.97 -2.84
C ALA A 127 12.45 -18.57 -1.65
N LEU A 128 11.93 -17.77 -0.72
CA LEU A 128 12.66 -17.29 0.46
C LEU A 128 12.26 -18.09 1.69
N SER A 129 13.25 -18.55 2.44
CA SER A 129 13.04 -19.10 3.77
C SER A 129 12.64 -18.01 4.77
N GLU A 130 12.00 -18.41 5.88
CA GLU A 130 11.63 -17.47 6.95
C GLU A 130 12.85 -16.70 7.51
N LYS A 131 14.03 -17.33 7.55
CA LYS A 131 15.27 -16.69 7.97
C LYS A 131 15.71 -15.59 7.00
N GLU A 132 15.63 -15.85 5.69
CA GLU A 132 15.97 -14.86 4.66
C GLU A 132 14.98 -13.69 4.66
N ILE A 133 13.69 -13.96 4.84
CA ILE A 133 12.66 -12.91 4.98
C ILE A 133 12.99 -11.99 6.17
N LYS A 134 13.26 -12.57 7.35
CA LYS A 134 13.62 -11.79 8.55
C LYS A 134 14.89 -10.95 8.34
N LEU A 135 15.91 -11.53 7.72
CA LEU A 135 17.16 -10.82 7.42
C LEU A 135 16.94 -9.65 6.44
N LEU A 136 16.13 -9.86 5.39
CA LEU A 136 15.78 -8.81 4.44
C LEU A 136 15.00 -7.67 5.11
N ILE A 137 14.01 -7.99 5.95
CA ILE A 137 13.26 -6.99 6.72
C ILE A 137 14.21 -6.16 7.59
N GLU A 138 15.09 -6.81 8.37
CA GLU A 138 16.04 -6.12 9.24
C GLU A 138 17.01 -5.23 8.43
N THR A 139 17.53 -5.75 7.32
CA THR A 139 18.52 -5.04 6.51
C THR A 139 17.91 -3.85 5.77
N LEU A 140 16.71 -4.02 5.21
CA LEU A 140 15.99 -2.94 4.51
C LEU A 140 15.53 -1.85 5.49
N SER A 141 15.20 -2.19 6.74
CA SER A 141 14.83 -1.21 7.77
C SER A 141 15.95 -0.22 8.11
N LYS A 142 17.20 -0.53 7.76
CA LYS A 142 18.34 0.40 7.93
C LYS A 142 18.37 1.51 6.88
N LEU A 143 17.50 1.45 5.86
CA LEU A 143 17.41 2.41 4.75
C LEU A 143 16.28 3.45 4.93
N SER A 144 15.48 3.31 5.99
CA SER A 144 14.28 4.11 6.28
C SER A 144 14.41 4.93 7.55
#